data_AF-A0A183IVA3-F1
#
_entry.id   AF-A0A183IVA3-F1
#
_cell.length_a   1.000
_cell.length_b   1.000
_cell.length_c   1.000
_cell.angle_alpha   90.00
_cell.angle_beta   90.00
_cell.angle_gamma   90.00
#
_symmetry.space_group_name_H-M   'P 1'
#
loop_
_entity.id
_entity.type
_entity.pdbx_description
1 polymer ?
#
loop_
_entity_poly.entity_id
_entity_poly.type
_entity_poly.pdbx_seq_one_letter_code
_entity_poly.pdbx_strand_id
1 'polypeptide(L)'
;MAVTTPESSSTTSARLTTGFVRTLHRLLRKSFEAMASTEEKAYEIMRELDVDYVLVIFGGMTGYSSDDINKFLWMVRIGGSTEKGKHIKEQDYFSSTGEYRIDKEASPVMLNSLMYKLSYYRFGEVYSEKGRASGYDRVRNAEIGSKDFELDYLEEIYTTEHWLVRIYRVKPMENRGLK
;
A
#
# COMPACT_ATOMS: atom_id res chain seq x y z
N MET A 1 -13.54 -15.00 -62.84
CA MET A 1 -13.14 -15.96 -61.79
C MET A 1 -12.53 -15.12 -60.67
N ALA A 2 -13.32 -14.79 -59.65
CA ALA A 2 -12.90 -13.90 -58.57
C ALA A 2 -12.24 -14.73 -57.46
N VAL A 3 -11.01 -14.35 -57.09
CA VAL A 3 -10.26 -14.95 -55.99
C VAL A 3 -10.77 -14.35 -54.69
N THR A 4 -11.35 -15.18 -53.82
CA THR A 4 -11.67 -14.81 -52.44
C THR A 4 -10.46 -15.09 -51.55
N THR A 5 -9.93 -14.06 -50.90
CA THR A 5 -8.96 -14.19 -49.80
C THR A 5 -9.70 -14.34 -48.46
N PRO A 6 -9.21 -15.15 -47.49
CA PRO A 6 -9.79 -15.20 -46.17
C PRO A 6 -9.09 -14.19 -45.23
N GLU A 7 -9.79 -13.12 -44.83
CA GLU A 7 -9.44 -12.31 -43.66
C GLU A 7 -10.31 -12.77 -42.47
N SER A 8 -9.72 -13.40 -41.44
CA SER A 8 -10.39 -13.52 -40.12
C SER A 8 -9.52 -14.04 -38.95
N SER A 9 -8.19 -13.90 -38.96
CA SER A 9 -7.35 -14.39 -37.83
C SER A 9 -6.70 -13.30 -36.95
N SER A 10 -6.75 -12.02 -37.32
CA SER A 10 -6.02 -10.94 -36.61
C SER A 10 -6.80 -10.24 -35.49
N THR A 11 -8.14 -10.29 -35.51
CA THR A 11 -9.00 -9.48 -34.63
C THR A 11 -9.21 -10.07 -33.23
N THR A 12 -9.12 -11.39 -33.08
CA THR A 12 -9.33 -12.09 -31.80
C THR A 12 -8.11 -11.96 -30.87
N SER A 13 -6.89 -12.03 -31.43
CA SER A 13 -5.64 -11.87 -30.66
C SER A 13 -5.48 -10.46 -30.08
N ALA A 14 -5.82 -9.42 -30.85
CA ALA A 14 -5.75 -8.02 -30.39
C ALA A 14 -6.81 -7.67 -29.32
N ARG A 15 -8.00 -8.30 -29.35
CA ARG A 15 -9.04 -8.10 -28.33
C ARG A 15 -8.69 -8.79 -27.00
N LEU A 16 -8.11 -9.98 -27.06
CA LEU A 16 -7.67 -10.72 -25.86
C LEU A 16 -6.50 -10.02 -25.15
N THR A 17 -5.51 -9.54 -25.88
CA THR A 17 -4.39 -8.75 -25.32
C THR A 17 -4.87 -7.44 -24.70
N THR A 18 -5.79 -6.73 -25.36
CA THR A 18 -6.36 -5.48 -24.84
C THR A 18 -7.21 -5.71 -23.58
N GLY A 19 -8.00 -6.78 -23.53
CA GLY A 19 -8.84 -7.12 -22.37
C GLY A 19 -8.02 -7.56 -21.13
N PHE A 20 -6.98 -8.35 -21.35
CA PHE A 20 -6.06 -8.79 -20.30
C PHE A 20 -5.28 -7.61 -19.70
N VAL A 21 -4.70 -6.75 -20.54
CA VAL A 21 -3.95 -5.55 -20.08
C VAL A 21 -4.86 -4.59 -19.32
N ARG A 22 -6.11 -4.38 -19.76
CA ARG A 22 -7.09 -3.55 -19.03
C ARG A 22 -7.43 -4.11 -17.66
N THR A 23 -7.54 -5.43 -17.54
CA THR A 23 -7.84 -6.10 -16.27
C THR A 23 -6.66 -5.98 -15.31
N LEU A 24 -5.43 -6.23 -15.79
CA LEU A 24 -4.22 -6.09 -14.99
C LEU A 24 -4.04 -4.65 -14.49
N HIS A 25 -4.21 -3.65 -15.36
CA HIS A 25 -4.15 -2.25 -14.97
C HIS A 25 -5.23 -1.88 -13.93
N ARG A 26 -6.43 -2.47 -14.03
CA ARG A 26 -7.50 -2.24 -13.05
C ARG A 26 -7.14 -2.81 -11.68
N LEU A 27 -6.59 -4.03 -11.64
CA LEU A 27 -6.16 -4.66 -10.39
C LEU A 27 -5.04 -3.85 -9.74
N LEU A 28 -4.01 -3.49 -10.50
CA LEU A 28 -2.87 -2.69 -10.02
C LEU A 28 -3.34 -1.38 -9.39
N ARG A 29 -4.20 -0.62 -10.09
CA ARG A 29 -4.71 0.66 -9.59
C ARG A 29 -5.51 0.51 -8.31
N LYS A 30 -6.35 -0.54 -8.21
CA LYS A 30 -7.13 -0.79 -6.99
C LYS A 30 -6.25 -1.21 -5.82
N SER A 31 -5.24 -2.04 -6.04
CA SER A 31 -4.29 -2.41 -4.99
C SER A 31 -3.57 -1.16 -4.47
N PHE A 32 -3.15 -0.25 -5.34
CA PHE A 32 -2.53 1.01 -4.92
C PHE A 32 -3.50 2.00 -4.29
N GLU A 33 -4.76 2.04 -4.74
CA GLU A 33 -5.84 2.76 -4.05
C GLU A 33 -6.01 2.26 -2.61
N ALA A 34 -6.02 0.95 -2.39
CA ALA A 34 -6.10 0.36 -1.06
C ALA A 34 -4.89 0.77 -0.19
N MET A 35 -3.66 0.65 -0.69
CA MET A 35 -2.46 1.01 0.08
C MET A 35 -2.40 2.49 0.44
N ALA A 36 -2.94 3.36 -0.42
CA ALA A 36 -2.99 4.79 -0.19
C ALA A 36 -4.14 5.24 0.73
N SER A 37 -5.18 4.42 0.89
CA SER A 37 -6.37 4.78 1.67
C SER A 37 -6.20 4.50 3.17
N THR A 38 -7.21 4.90 3.96
CA THR A 38 -7.33 4.45 5.37
C THR A 38 -7.55 2.94 5.44
N GLU A 39 -7.25 2.34 6.58
CA GLU A 39 -7.38 0.89 6.79
C GLU A 39 -8.79 0.36 6.52
N GLU A 40 -9.83 1.07 6.99
CA GLU A 40 -11.24 0.73 6.75
C GLU A 40 -11.56 0.69 5.25
N LYS A 41 -11.14 1.72 4.51
CA LYS A 41 -11.40 1.78 3.07
C LYS A 41 -10.59 0.75 2.30
N ALA A 42 -9.35 0.54 2.71
CA ALA A 42 -8.50 -0.48 2.13
C ALA A 42 -9.07 -1.89 2.35
N TYR A 43 -9.66 -2.15 3.52
CA TYR A 43 -10.33 -3.41 3.82
C TYR A 43 -11.47 -3.69 2.85
N GLU A 44 -12.35 -2.72 2.57
CA GLU A 44 -13.41 -2.87 1.55
C GLU A 44 -12.85 -3.28 0.18
N ILE A 45 -11.76 -2.63 -0.24
CA ILE A 45 -11.11 -2.89 -1.54
C ILE A 45 -10.46 -4.29 -1.54
N MET A 46 -9.78 -4.67 -0.47
CA MET A 46 -9.17 -6.00 -0.32
C MET A 46 -10.22 -7.10 -0.37
N ARG A 47 -11.39 -6.88 0.24
CA ARG A 47 -12.54 -7.79 0.13
C ARG A 47 -13.11 -7.85 -1.28
N GLU A 48 -13.22 -6.74 -1.99
CA GLU A 48 -13.67 -6.72 -3.41
C GLU A 48 -12.70 -7.49 -4.33
N LEU A 49 -11.43 -7.60 -3.94
CA LEU A 49 -10.38 -8.27 -4.69
C LEU A 49 -10.08 -9.69 -4.22
N ASP A 50 -10.80 -10.20 -3.21
CA ASP A 50 -10.55 -11.50 -2.57
C ASP A 50 -9.08 -11.67 -2.12
N VAL A 51 -8.53 -10.64 -1.45
CA VAL A 51 -7.16 -10.65 -0.92
C VAL A 51 -7.13 -11.30 0.47
N ASP A 52 -6.33 -12.35 0.62
CA ASP A 52 -6.10 -13.01 1.91
C ASP A 52 -4.88 -12.45 2.66
N TYR A 53 -3.82 -12.09 1.92
CA TYR A 53 -2.54 -11.68 2.49
C TYR A 53 -2.00 -10.42 1.82
N VAL A 54 -1.34 -9.59 2.61
CA VAL A 54 -0.63 -8.38 2.16
C VAL A 54 0.83 -8.51 2.55
N LEU A 55 1.73 -8.26 1.61
CA LEU A 55 3.16 -8.21 1.84
C LEU A 55 3.64 -6.76 1.71
N VAL A 56 4.47 -6.31 2.65
CA VAL A 56 5.13 -5.00 2.63
C VAL A 56 6.63 -5.17 2.83
N ILE A 57 7.42 -4.46 2.03
CA ILE A 57 8.87 -4.33 2.20
C ILE A 57 9.14 -3.09 3.05
N PHE A 58 9.80 -3.28 4.20
CA PHE A 58 10.08 -2.22 5.15
C PHE A 58 11.59 -2.11 5.42
N GLY A 59 12.18 -0.97 5.11
CA GLY A 59 13.63 -0.77 5.20
C GLY A 59 14.11 -0.12 6.49
N GLY A 60 13.21 0.37 7.36
CA GLY A 60 13.56 1.29 8.44
C GLY A 60 14.51 0.72 9.50
N MET A 61 14.50 -0.61 9.70
CA MET A 61 15.42 -1.27 10.65
C MET A 61 16.82 -1.53 10.05
N THR A 62 16.90 -1.84 8.76
CA THR A 62 18.16 -2.22 8.09
C THR A 62 18.85 -1.04 7.41
N GLY A 63 18.12 0.05 7.13
CA GLY A 63 18.58 1.11 6.23
C GLY A 63 18.39 0.78 4.75
N TYR A 64 17.53 -0.18 4.41
CA TYR A 64 17.27 -0.56 3.03
C TYR A 64 16.36 0.45 2.32
N SER A 65 16.93 1.33 1.50
CA SER A 65 16.20 2.44 0.87
C SER A 65 15.25 2.04 -0.27
N SER A 66 15.31 0.82 -0.78
CA SER A 66 14.41 0.37 -1.86
C SER A 66 13.10 -0.24 -1.33
N ASP A 67 12.63 0.27 -0.19
CA ASP A 67 11.41 -0.14 0.49
C ASP A 67 10.12 0.46 -0.12
N ASP A 68 8.96 0.02 0.37
CA ASP A 68 7.68 0.43 -0.20
C ASP A 68 7.28 1.86 0.19
N ILE A 69 7.77 2.38 1.32
CA ILE A 69 7.54 3.78 1.71
C ILE A 69 8.23 4.73 0.73
N ASN A 70 9.46 4.46 0.28
CA ASN A 70 10.12 5.32 -0.73
C ASN A 70 9.45 5.26 -2.11
N LYS A 71 8.73 4.18 -2.40
CA LYS A 71 7.96 4.02 -3.63
C LYS A 71 6.51 4.47 -3.48
N PHE A 72 6.08 4.88 -2.28
CA PHE A 72 4.66 5.06 -1.95
C PHE A 72 4.00 6.18 -2.76
N LEU A 73 4.68 7.31 -2.99
CA LEU A 73 4.12 8.40 -3.81
C LEU A 73 3.78 7.95 -5.25
N TRP A 74 4.51 6.98 -5.81
CA TRP A 74 4.14 6.38 -7.09
C TRP A 74 2.83 5.59 -6.99
N MET A 75 2.63 4.86 -5.90
CA MET A 75 1.37 4.16 -5.63
C MET A 75 0.22 5.15 -5.49
N VAL A 76 0.41 6.24 -4.74
CA VAL A 76 -0.57 7.32 -4.56
C VAL A 76 -1.00 7.90 -5.91
N ARG A 77 -0.05 8.27 -6.77
CA ARG A 77 -0.33 8.80 -8.12
C ARG A 77 -1.13 7.83 -8.98
N ILE A 78 -0.81 6.53 -8.91
CA ILE A 78 -1.49 5.51 -9.71
C ILE A 78 -2.88 5.19 -9.13
N GLY A 79 -3.03 5.08 -7.81
CA GLY A 79 -4.31 4.86 -7.13
C GLY A 79 -5.29 6.01 -7.35
N GLY A 80 -4.79 7.25 -7.27
CA GLY A 80 -5.55 8.47 -7.50
C GLY A 80 -5.97 8.71 -8.96
N SER A 81 -5.43 7.95 -9.91
CA SER A 81 -5.75 8.10 -11.35
C SER A 81 -7.12 7.52 -11.76
N THR A 82 -7.85 6.87 -10.84
CA THR A 82 -9.15 6.25 -11.11
C THR A 82 -10.31 7.09 -10.62
N GLU A 83 -11.51 6.85 -11.18
CA GLU A 83 -12.74 7.51 -10.72
C GLU A 83 -13.02 7.30 -9.23
N LYS A 84 -12.84 6.06 -8.74
CA LYS A 84 -13.02 5.73 -7.32
C LYS A 84 -11.92 6.34 -6.44
N GLY A 85 -10.68 6.36 -6.93
CA GLY A 85 -9.52 6.92 -6.26
C GLY A 85 -9.38 8.45 -6.32
N LYS A 86 -10.32 9.21 -6.92
CA LYS A 86 -10.22 10.69 -7.03
C LYS A 86 -10.05 11.43 -5.70
N HIS A 87 -10.44 10.80 -4.60
CA HIS A 87 -10.27 11.32 -3.26
C HIS A 87 -8.81 11.27 -2.77
N ILE A 88 -7.97 10.42 -3.38
CA ILE A 88 -6.53 10.32 -3.12
C ILE A 88 -5.82 11.40 -3.94
N LYS A 89 -5.28 12.40 -3.25
CA LYS A 89 -4.48 13.47 -3.87
C LYS A 89 -3.07 13.43 -3.31
N GLU A 90 -2.09 13.47 -4.19
CA GLU A 90 -0.67 13.41 -3.82
C GLU A 90 -0.29 14.49 -2.80
N GLN A 91 -0.83 15.70 -2.95
CA GLN A 91 -0.58 16.84 -2.06
C GLN A 91 -0.98 16.56 -0.61
N ASP A 92 -1.99 15.72 -0.38
CA ASP A 92 -2.49 15.43 0.96
C ASP A 92 -1.50 14.58 1.77
N TYR A 93 -0.50 13.95 1.12
CA TYR A 93 0.55 13.14 1.78
C TYR A 93 1.80 13.96 2.15
N PHE A 94 1.87 15.23 1.78
CA PHE A 94 2.94 16.14 2.19
C PHE A 94 2.55 16.90 3.46
N SER A 95 3.55 17.27 4.26
CA SER A 95 3.37 18.15 5.40
C SER A 95 2.85 19.53 4.98
N SER A 96 2.48 20.37 5.95
CA SER A 96 2.12 21.77 5.69
C SER A 96 3.24 22.59 5.05
N THR A 97 4.49 22.15 5.16
CA THR A 97 5.68 22.75 4.52
C THR A 97 5.95 22.18 3.12
N GLY A 98 5.16 21.21 2.66
CA GLY A 98 5.34 20.55 1.36
C GLY A 98 6.41 19.45 1.37
N GLU A 99 6.82 18.97 2.54
CA GLU A 99 7.84 17.93 2.69
C GLU A 99 7.20 16.55 2.84
N TYR A 100 7.83 15.53 2.23
CA TYR A 100 7.40 14.14 2.40
C TYR A 100 8.05 13.55 3.66
N ARG A 101 7.27 13.42 4.72
CA ARG A 101 7.75 13.06 6.07
C ARG A 101 7.03 11.84 6.63
N ILE A 102 7.65 11.19 7.62
CA ILE A 102 7.07 10.06 8.38
C ILE A 102 7.02 10.31 9.89
N ASP A 103 7.51 11.47 10.31
CA ASP A 103 7.58 11.90 11.70
C ASP A 103 6.31 12.63 12.13
N LYS A 104 6.34 13.30 13.28
CA LYS A 104 5.18 14.02 13.84
C LYS A 104 4.70 15.19 12.98
N GLU A 105 5.53 15.67 12.05
CA GLU A 105 5.19 16.74 11.11
C GLU A 105 4.62 16.20 9.79
N ALA A 106 4.57 14.87 9.63
CA ALA A 106 3.89 14.23 8.51
C ALA A 106 2.40 14.56 8.50
N SER A 107 1.79 14.53 7.31
CA SER A 107 0.37 14.81 7.20
C SER A 107 -0.47 13.75 7.93
N PRO A 108 -1.64 14.11 8.46
CA PRO A 108 -2.57 13.14 9.03
C PRO A 108 -2.96 12.05 8.03
N VAL A 109 -3.03 12.37 6.73
CA VAL A 109 -3.35 11.39 5.67
C VAL A 109 -2.21 10.39 5.50
N MET A 110 -0.95 10.83 5.56
CA MET A 110 0.21 9.93 5.53
C MET A 110 0.20 8.98 6.74
N LEU A 111 0.05 9.52 7.95
CA LEU A 111 0.07 8.73 9.19
C LEU A 111 -1.11 7.75 9.31
N ASN A 112 -2.25 8.04 8.69
CA ASN A 112 -3.43 7.17 8.69
C ASN A 112 -3.55 6.25 7.46
N SER A 113 -2.61 6.34 6.51
CA SER A 113 -2.60 5.46 5.35
C SER A 113 -2.32 4.01 5.74
N LEU A 114 -2.92 3.06 5.00
CA LEU A 114 -2.67 1.63 5.21
C LEU A 114 -1.18 1.33 5.07
N MET A 115 -0.50 1.89 4.07
CA MET A 115 0.94 1.68 3.87
C MET A 115 1.77 2.08 5.10
N TYR A 116 1.48 3.24 5.71
CA TYR A 116 2.18 3.67 6.93
C TYR A 116 1.91 2.70 8.08
N LYS A 117 0.64 2.38 8.33
CA LYS A 117 0.26 1.46 9.39
C LYS A 117 0.93 0.09 9.23
N LEU A 118 0.92 -0.49 8.04
CA LEU A 118 1.54 -1.80 7.78
C LEU A 118 3.07 -1.76 7.84
N SER A 119 3.71 -0.65 7.48
CA SER A 119 5.16 -0.55 7.56
C SER A 119 5.66 -0.38 9.00
N TYR A 120 4.93 0.39 9.81
CA TYR A 120 5.37 0.81 11.15
C TYR A 120 4.63 0.14 12.31
N TYR A 121 3.76 -0.84 12.06
CA TYR A 121 3.06 -1.57 13.13
C TYR A 121 4.07 -2.13 14.14
N ARG A 122 3.90 -1.76 15.41
CA ARG A 122 4.80 -2.09 16.55
C ARG A 122 6.26 -1.61 16.42
N PHE A 123 6.59 -0.83 15.38
CA PHE A 123 7.94 -0.29 15.21
C PHE A 123 8.28 0.79 16.25
N GLY A 124 7.27 1.45 16.83
CA GLY A 124 7.43 2.46 17.88
C GLY A 124 8.13 1.95 19.14
N GLU A 125 8.10 0.64 19.38
CA GLU A 125 8.73 -0.03 20.53
C GLU A 125 10.17 -0.49 20.24
N VAL A 126 10.60 -0.46 18.97
CA VAL A 126 11.88 -1.02 18.52
C VAL A 126 13.00 -0.01 18.64
N TYR A 127 14.11 -0.42 19.24
CA TYR A 127 15.38 0.33 19.24
C TYR A 127 16.23 -0.10 18.04
N SER A 128 16.08 0.61 16.93
CA SER A 128 16.80 0.34 15.68
C SER A 128 18.25 0.87 15.67
N GLU A 129 18.55 1.90 16.46
CA GLU A 129 19.86 2.54 16.53
C GLU A 129 20.22 2.89 17.98
N LYS A 130 21.46 2.57 18.37
CA LYS A 130 21.95 2.84 19.73
C LYS A 130 22.08 4.35 19.96
N GLY A 131 21.42 4.85 21.00
CA GLY A 131 21.45 6.27 21.36
C GLY A 131 20.36 7.11 20.70
N ARG A 132 19.48 6.51 19.90
CA ARG A 132 18.26 7.15 19.37
C ARG A 132 17.03 6.70 20.18
N ALA A 133 15.95 7.48 20.05
CA ALA A 133 14.64 7.08 20.58
C ALA A 133 14.14 5.81 19.87
N SER A 134 13.21 5.09 20.51
CA SER A 134 12.53 3.96 19.87
C SER A 134 11.70 4.43 18.66
N GLY A 135 11.52 3.55 17.68
CA GLY A 135 10.83 3.88 16.42
C GLY A 135 11.62 4.84 15.53
N TYR A 136 12.94 4.75 15.53
CA TYR A 136 13.80 5.53 14.63
C TYR A 136 13.96 4.82 13.28
N ASP A 137 13.52 5.45 12.19
CA ASP A 137 13.72 4.93 10.83
C ASP A 137 15.11 5.33 10.31
N ARG A 138 15.97 4.35 10.02
CA ARG A 138 17.35 4.55 9.55
C ARG A 138 17.46 4.97 8.08
N VAL A 139 16.45 4.72 7.26
CA VAL A 139 16.40 5.19 5.86
C VAL A 139 16.08 6.68 5.85
N ARG A 140 15.13 7.11 6.68
CA ARG A 140 14.61 8.48 6.71
C ARG A 140 15.27 9.37 7.76
N ASN A 141 16.08 8.77 8.62
CA ASN A 141 16.80 9.43 9.71
C ASN A 141 15.86 10.21 10.67
N ALA A 142 14.66 9.68 10.91
CA ALA A 142 13.62 10.35 11.67
C ALA A 142 12.90 9.39 12.64
N GLU A 143 12.42 9.93 13.75
CA GLU A 143 11.51 9.22 14.66
C GLU A 143 10.10 9.23 14.07
N ILE A 144 9.43 8.08 14.08
CA ILE A 144 8.07 7.96 13.52
C ILE A 144 7.05 8.83 14.26
N GLY A 145 6.10 9.38 13.51
CA GLY A 145 5.07 10.28 14.01
C GLY A 145 4.00 9.60 14.86
N SER A 146 3.61 8.37 14.49
CA SER A 146 2.63 7.56 15.22
C SER A 146 3.29 6.28 15.73
N LYS A 147 3.33 6.12 17.06
CA LYS A 147 3.97 4.97 17.73
C LYS A 147 2.98 3.92 18.20
N ASP A 148 1.81 4.36 18.64
CA ASP A 148 0.83 3.53 19.32
C ASP A 148 -0.45 3.48 18.49
N PHE A 149 -0.60 2.42 17.71
CA PHE A 149 -1.82 2.14 16.94
C PHE A 149 -1.98 0.64 16.75
N GLU A 150 -3.23 0.21 16.63
CA GLU A 150 -3.57 -1.18 16.31
C GLU A 150 -4.08 -1.33 14.88
N LEU A 151 -4.08 -2.58 14.42
CA LEU A 151 -4.69 -2.99 13.17
C LEU A 151 -6.02 -3.67 13.45
N ASP A 152 -7.10 -3.02 13.02
CA ASP A 152 -8.46 -3.50 13.24
C ASP A 152 -8.82 -4.60 12.24
N TYR A 153 -8.40 -4.47 10.99
CA TYR A 153 -8.81 -5.32 9.87
C TYR A 153 -7.73 -6.26 9.36
N LEU A 154 -6.49 -6.09 9.82
CA LEU A 154 -5.36 -6.96 9.47
C LEU A 154 -4.67 -7.50 10.72
N GLU A 155 -4.04 -8.66 10.61
CA GLU A 155 -3.19 -9.24 11.65
C GLU A 155 -1.79 -9.51 11.08
N GLU A 156 -0.75 -9.17 11.84
CA GLU A 156 0.64 -9.53 11.50
C GLU A 156 0.82 -11.04 11.70
N ILE A 157 1.19 -11.76 10.64
CA ILE A 157 1.40 -13.22 10.71
C ILE A 157 2.87 -13.63 10.57
N TYR A 158 3.69 -12.76 9.97
CA TYR A 158 5.11 -13.03 9.79
C TYR A 158 5.88 -11.73 9.57
N THR A 159 7.01 -11.61 10.25
CA THR A 159 7.99 -10.53 10.05
C THR A 159 9.38 -11.13 10.09
N THR A 160 10.24 -10.76 9.14
CA THR A 160 11.62 -11.26 9.12
C THR A 160 12.44 -10.72 10.28
N GLU A 161 13.55 -11.38 10.61
CA GLU A 161 14.43 -11.02 11.74
C GLU A 161 14.87 -9.55 11.72
N HIS A 162 15.19 -9.03 10.53
CA HIS A 162 15.59 -7.63 10.34
C HIS A 162 14.46 -6.75 9.78
N TRP A 163 13.22 -7.22 9.90
CA TRP A 163 11.99 -6.49 9.56
C TRP A 163 11.91 -6.01 8.10
N LEU A 164 12.69 -6.62 7.21
CA LEU A 164 12.73 -6.27 5.80
C LEU A 164 11.43 -6.63 5.07
N VAL A 165 10.82 -7.76 5.45
CA VAL A 165 9.58 -8.26 4.85
C VAL A 165 8.58 -8.50 5.97
N ARG A 166 7.38 -7.96 5.79
CA ARG A 166 6.25 -8.06 6.72
C ARG A 166 5.05 -8.61 5.97
N ILE A 167 4.40 -9.61 6.53
CA ILE A 167 3.23 -10.26 5.95
C ILE A 167 2.07 -10.16 6.93
N TYR A 168 0.96 -9.67 6.40
CA TYR A 168 -0.28 -9.47 7.11
C TYR A 168 -1.36 -10.35 6.50
N ARG A 169 -2.26 -10.85 7.34
CA ARG A 169 -3.47 -11.52 6.90
C ARG A 169 -4.66 -10.58 7.06
N VAL A 170 -5.52 -10.56 6.05
CA VAL A 170 -6.79 -9.83 6.09
C VAL A 170 -7.76 -10.60 6.96
N LYS A 171 -8.26 -9.98 8.03
CA LYS A 171 -9.20 -10.64 8.95
C LYS A 171 -10.51 -10.98 8.23
N PRO A 172 -11.18 -12.08 8.61
CA PRO A 172 -12.52 -12.37 8.11
C PRO A 172 -13.51 -11.32 8.61
N MET A 173 -14.65 -11.16 7.92
CA MET A 173 -15.73 -10.30 8.41
C MET A 173 -16.19 -10.77 9.79
N GLU A 174 -16.37 -9.83 10.71
CA GLU A 174 -17.00 -10.12 11.98
C GLU A 174 -18.41 -10.68 11.75
N ASN A 175 -18.71 -11.80 12.39
CA ASN A 175 -20.07 -12.33 12.41
C ASN A 175 -20.96 -11.33 13.15
N ARG A 176 -22.11 -10.96 12.56
CA ARG A 176 -23.07 -9.93 13.05
C ARG A 176 -23.70 -10.20 14.43
N GLY A 177 -23.19 -11.14 15.22
CA GLY A 177 -23.75 -11.62 16.48
C GLY A 177 -22.98 -11.25 17.74
N LEU A 178 -21.96 -10.38 17.67
CA LEU A 178 -21.24 -9.89 18.84
C LEU A 178 -21.60 -8.41 19.10
N LYS A 179 -22.68 -8.19 19.85
CA LYS A 179 -22.95 -6.97 20.62
C LYS A 179 -23.64 -7.35 21.93
#